data_AF-A0A0G0T9S4-F1
#
_entry.id   AF-A0A0G0T9S4-F1
#
_cell.length_a   1.000
_cell.length_b   1.000
_cell.length_c   1.000
_cell.angle_alpha   90.00
_cell.angle_beta   90.00
_cell.angle_gamma   90.00
#
_symmetry.space_group_name_H-M   'P 1'
#
loop_
_entity.id
_entity.type
_entity.pdbx_description
1 polymer ?
#
loop_
_entity_poly.entity_id
_entity_poly.type
_entity_poly.pdbx_seq_one_letter_code
_entity_poly.pdbx_strand_id
1 'polypeptide(L)'
;MKFKIKVNRNVRIFLFSDVLYWTASTVISTFLSVLVVEKIAPGRLDAVGLVTAVYLFCRAVAELPAIALQILLGVFDAIINPIKWTNFSRLLDQSNEEFEWGLEDFIPSVTGAVAALAGGVMSERVGISQVFVGFAIFYAVSGLSYLFIKVKRGHTR
;
A
#
# COMPACT_ATOMS: atom_id res chain seq x y z
N MET A 1 8.07 35.18 -6.40
CA MET A 1 7.28 34.40 -7.38
C MET A 1 6.30 33.54 -6.60
N LYS A 2 4.97 33.79 -6.66
CA LYS A 2 3.98 32.99 -5.92
C LYS A 2 3.49 31.87 -6.85
N PHE A 3 4.11 30.69 -6.78
CA PHE A 3 3.56 29.48 -7.39
C PHE A 3 2.26 29.11 -6.65
N LYS A 4 1.11 29.57 -7.14
CA LYS A 4 -0.20 29.05 -6.73
C LYS A 4 -0.47 27.79 -7.54
N ILE A 5 0.14 26.68 -7.15
CA ILE A 5 -0.17 25.38 -7.75
C ILE A 5 -1.51 24.94 -7.16
N LYS A 6 -2.50 24.72 -8.03
CA LYS A 6 -3.88 24.43 -7.63
C LYS A 6 -4.26 23.04 -8.14
N VAL A 7 -4.02 22.03 -7.33
CA VAL A 7 -4.36 20.64 -7.66
C VAL A 7 -5.88 20.46 -7.76
N ASN A 8 -6.33 19.81 -8.83
CA ASN A 8 -7.73 19.53 -9.07
C ASN A 8 -8.36 18.73 -7.90
N ARG A 9 -9.65 18.92 -7.63
CA ARG A 9 -10.36 18.17 -6.57
C ARG A 9 -10.30 16.66 -6.82
N ASN A 10 -10.46 16.21 -8.06
CA ASN A 10 -10.46 14.79 -8.38
C ASN A 10 -9.06 14.16 -8.20
N VAL A 11 -8.01 14.89 -8.57
CA VAL A 11 -6.61 14.48 -8.33
C VAL A 11 -6.34 14.39 -6.83
N ARG A 12 -6.82 15.36 -6.03
CA ARG A 12 -6.69 15.30 -4.56
C ARG A 12 -7.40 14.08 -3.94
N ILE A 13 -8.60 13.73 -4.42
CA ILE A 13 -9.31 12.54 -3.96
C ILE A 13 -8.53 11.28 -4.33
N PHE A 14 -8.01 11.21 -5.57
CA PHE A 14 -7.16 10.10 -6.01
C PHE A 14 -5.91 9.95 -5.14
N LEU A 15 -5.18 11.04 -4.91
CA LEU A 15 -3.99 11.05 -4.04
C LEU A 15 -4.34 10.59 -2.63
N PHE A 16 -5.47 11.03 -2.08
CA PHE A 16 -5.95 10.58 -0.79
C PHE A 16 -6.24 9.07 -0.77
N SER A 17 -6.91 8.55 -1.80
CA SER A 17 -7.16 7.11 -1.96
C SER A 17 -5.85 6.31 -1.95
N ASP A 18 -4.87 6.76 -2.73
CA ASP A 18 -3.63 6.04 -2.93
C ASP A 18 -2.73 6.08 -1.69
N VAL A 19 -2.69 7.23 -1.02
CA VAL A 19 -2.00 7.38 0.27
C VAL A 19 -2.54 6.40 1.30
N LEU A 20 -3.87 6.25 1.42
CA LEU A 20 -4.46 5.29 2.35
C LEU A 20 -4.11 3.84 1.99
N TYR A 21 -4.12 3.51 0.69
CA TYR A 21 -3.74 2.19 0.20
C TYR A 21 -2.30 1.84 0.57
N TRP A 22 -1.35 2.71 0.21
CA TRP A 22 0.08 2.50 0.48
C TRP A 22 0.40 2.48 1.96
N THR A 23 -0.23 3.34 2.74
CA THR A 23 -0.10 3.37 4.20
C THR A 23 -0.52 2.02 4.79
N ALA A 24 -1.69 1.52 4.43
CA ALA A 24 -2.19 0.23 4.93
C ALA A 24 -1.32 -0.94 4.45
N SER A 25 -0.98 -0.98 3.16
CA SER A 25 -0.16 -2.04 2.55
C SER A 25 1.23 -2.13 3.19
N THR A 26 1.91 -0.98 3.36
CA THR A 26 3.26 -0.92 3.93
C THR A 26 3.28 -1.39 5.38
N VAL A 27 2.32 -0.93 6.18
CA VAL A 27 2.20 -1.34 7.59
C VAL A 27 1.97 -2.84 7.66
N ILE A 28 0.93 -3.36 6.99
CA ILE A 28 0.59 -4.79 7.01
C ILE A 28 1.80 -5.66 6.60
N SER A 29 2.52 -5.27 5.54
CA SER A 29 3.72 -5.97 5.06
C SER A 29 4.86 -5.94 6.10
N THR A 30 5.14 -4.77 6.68
CA THR A 30 6.26 -4.59 7.62
C THR A 30 6.05 -5.39 8.92
N PHE A 31 4.81 -5.46 9.42
CA PHE A 31 4.53 -6.16 10.69
C PHE A 31 4.61 -7.68 10.60
N LEU A 32 4.33 -8.29 9.44
CA LEU A 32 4.42 -9.75 9.30
C LEU A 32 5.83 -10.27 9.57
N SER A 33 6.86 -9.50 9.19
CA SER A 33 8.26 -9.84 9.47
C SER A 33 8.57 -9.79 10.97
N VAL A 34 8.19 -8.70 11.64
CA VAL A 34 8.47 -8.49 13.08
C VAL A 34 7.72 -9.48 13.97
N LEU A 35 6.43 -9.74 13.68
CA LEU A 35 5.59 -10.70 14.40
C LEU A 35 6.21 -12.11 14.47
N VAL A 36 6.76 -12.57 13.34
CA VAL A 36 7.31 -13.92 13.22
C VAL A 36 8.61 -14.05 14.01
N VAL A 37 9.47 -13.03 13.97
CA VAL A 37 10.74 -13.03 14.70
C VAL A 37 10.52 -13.00 16.22
N GLU A 38 9.59 -12.15 16.68
CA GLU A 38 9.31 -12.00 18.12
C GLU A 38 8.70 -13.28 18.73
N LYS A 39 7.84 -13.98 17.99
CA LYS A 39 7.18 -15.21 18.44
C LYS A 39 8.11 -16.42 18.51
N ILE A 40 9.16 -16.45 17.70
CA ILE A 40 9.98 -17.66 17.50
C ILE A 40 11.27 -17.63 18.33
N ALA A 41 11.98 -16.49 18.40
CA ALA A 41 13.27 -16.42 19.09
C ALA A 41 13.67 -15.00 19.48
N PRO A 42 13.14 -14.44 20.57
CA PRO A 42 13.56 -13.12 21.04
C PRO A 42 15.06 -13.15 21.44
N GLY A 43 15.89 -12.41 20.70
CA GLY A 43 17.30 -12.16 21.05
C GLY A 43 18.29 -13.33 20.88
N ARG A 44 17.91 -14.42 20.19
CA ARG A 44 18.72 -15.64 20.05
C ARG A 44 19.24 -15.84 18.62
N LEU A 45 20.51 -15.49 18.39
CA LEU A 45 21.20 -15.68 17.10
C LEU A 45 21.40 -17.16 16.73
N ASP A 46 21.49 -18.04 17.73
CA ASP A 46 21.64 -19.49 17.58
C ASP A 46 20.40 -20.16 16.97
N ALA A 47 19.22 -19.57 17.12
CA ALA A 47 17.99 -20.09 16.53
C ALA A 47 17.83 -19.76 15.04
N VAL A 48 18.56 -18.77 14.51
CA VAL A 48 18.34 -18.27 13.14
C VAL A 48 18.54 -19.36 12.08
N GLY A 49 19.56 -20.22 12.24
CA GLY A 49 19.80 -21.33 11.32
C GLY A 49 18.67 -22.37 11.31
N LEU A 50 18.16 -22.71 12.50
CA LEU A 50 17.05 -23.66 12.64
C LEU A 50 15.75 -23.08 12.08
N VAL A 51 15.45 -21.81 12.40
CA VAL A 51 14.27 -21.10 11.90
C VAL A 51 14.31 -20.97 10.38
N THR A 52 15.49 -20.68 9.82
CA THR A 52 15.68 -20.62 8.37
C THR A 52 15.47 -21.98 7.72
N ALA A 53 15.96 -23.07 8.33
CA ALA A 53 15.76 -24.42 7.82
C ALA A 53 14.27 -24.82 7.84
N VAL A 54 13.56 -24.54 8.94
CA VAL A 54 12.10 -24.79 9.04
C VAL A 54 11.33 -23.92 8.05
N TYR A 55 11.69 -22.64 7.91
CA TYR A 55 11.09 -21.76 6.91
C TYR A 55 11.24 -22.29 5.49
N LEU A 56 12.45 -22.71 5.10
CA LEU A 56 12.70 -23.28 3.78
C LEU A 56 11.93 -24.57 3.55
N PHE A 57 11.80 -25.41 4.58
CA PHE A 57 11.00 -26.63 4.51
C PHE A 57 9.50 -26.33 4.37
N CYS A 58 8.94 -25.46 5.21
CA CYS A 58 7.55 -25.02 5.12
C CYS A 58 7.28 -24.37 3.76
N ARG A 59 8.21 -23.55 3.26
CA ARG A 59 8.12 -22.97 1.93
C ARG A 59 8.05 -24.04 0.85
N ALA A 60 8.94 -25.04 0.87
CA ALA A 60 8.93 -26.13 -0.12
C ALA A 60 7.61 -26.91 -0.17
N VAL A 61 6.94 -27.09 0.97
CA VAL A 61 5.65 -27.80 1.04
C VAL A 61 4.46 -26.90 0.71
N ALA A 62 4.49 -25.63 1.14
CA ALA A 62 3.38 -24.69 1.00
C ALA A 62 3.44 -23.83 -0.28
N GLU A 63 4.48 -23.97 -1.11
CA GLU A 63 4.67 -23.16 -2.32
C GLU A 63 3.49 -23.31 -3.30
N LEU A 64 3.00 -24.54 -3.49
CA LEU A 64 1.92 -24.83 -4.45
C LEU A 64 0.59 -24.09 -4.16
N PRO A 65 0.00 -24.15 -2.94
CA PRO A 65 -1.21 -23.39 -2.64
C PRO A 65 -0.94 -21.88 -2.54
N ALA A 66 0.25 -21.46 -2.11
CA ALA A 66 0.62 -20.05 -2.04
C ALA A 66 0.71 -19.40 -3.44
N ILE A 67 1.20 -20.14 -4.43
CA ILE A 67 1.25 -19.70 -5.83
C ILE A 67 -0.16 -19.42 -6.37
N ALA A 68 -1.15 -20.27 -6.07
CA ALA A 68 -2.52 -20.04 -6.54
C ALA A 68 -3.09 -18.71 -6.03
N LEU A 69 -2.83 -18.36 -4.77
CA LEU A 69 -3.24 -17.07 -4.20
C LEU A 69 -2.46 -15.91 -4.83
N GLN A 70 -1.16 -16.05 -5.06
CA GLN A 70 -0.36 -15.01 -5.70
C GLN A 70 -0.75 -14.79 -7.17
N ILE A 71 -1.11 -15.85 -7.90
CA ILE A 71 -1.66 -15.74 -9.26
C ILE A 71 -2.95 -14.92 -9.21
N LEU A 72 -3.84 -15.23 -8.28
CA LEU A 72 -5.10 -14.50 -8.13
C LEU A 72 -4.86 -13.02 -7.81
N LEU A 73 -3.94 -12.71 -6.89
CA LEU A 73 -3.54 -11.32 -6.59
C LEU A 73 -2.95 -10.61 -7.82
N GLY A 74 -2.07 -11.28 -8.56
CA GLY A 74 -1.47 -10.74 -9.78
C GLY A 74 -2.50 -10.47 -10.88
N VAL A 75 -3.54 -11.30 -11.00
CA VAL A 75 -4.67 -11.05 -11.91
C VAL A 75 -5.43 -9.78 -11.51
N PHE A 76 -5.70 -9.60 -10.21
CA PHE A 76 -6.35 -8.37 -9.75
C PHE A 76 -5.50 -7.13 -10.01
N ASP A 77 -4.19 -7.18 -9.74
CA ASP A 77 -3.28 -6.07 -10.02
C ASP A 77 -3.20 -5.74 -11.51
N ALA A 78 -3.17 -6.77 -12.37
CA ALA A 78 -3.17 -6.60 -13.82
C ALA A 78 -4.44 -5.91 -14.34
N ILE A 79 -5.59 -6.09 -13.67
CA ILE A 79 -6.84 -5.42 -14.00
C ILE A 79 -6.86 -3.99 -13.44
N ILE A 80 -6.45 -3.81 -12.18
CA ILE A 80 -6.55 -2.55 -11.47
C ILE A 80 -5.59 -1.50 -12.04
N ASN A 81 -4.34 -1.87 -12.32
CA ASN A 81 -3.31 -0.93 -12.76
C ASN A 81 -3.68 -0.15 -14.03
N PRO A 82 -4.08 -0.78 -15.16
CA PRO A 82 -4.46 -0.01 -16.35
C PRO A 82 -5.70 0.85 -16.11
N ILE A 83 -6.66 0.40 -15.29
CA ILE A 83 -7.85 1.19 -14.93
C ILE A 83 -7.43 2.42 -14.11
N LYS A 84 -6.57 2.23 -13.10
CA LYS A 84 -6.06 3.29 -12.22
C LYS A 84 -5.30 4.34 -13.05
N TRP A 85 -4.26 3.93 -13.76
CA TRP A 85 -3.33 4.85 -14.44
C TRP A 85 -3.93 5.55 -15.66
N THR A 86 -4.79 4.85 -16.42
CA THR A 86 -5.50 5.47 -17.55
C THR A 86 -6.51 6.52 -17.07
N ASN A 87 -7.16 6.30 -15.93
CA ASN A 87 -8.08 7.28 -15.38
C ASN A 87 -7.34 8.43 -14.71
N PHE A 88 -6.24 8.17 -14.01
CA PHE A 88 -5.44 9.20 -13.37
C PHE A 88 -4.95 10.24 -14.38
N SER A 89 -4.31 9.81 -15.47
CA SER A 89 -3.86 10.70 -16.56
C SER A 89 -4.97 11.59 -17.14
N ARG A 90 -6.24 11.14 -17.13
CA ARG A 90 -7.39 11.94 -17.56
C ARG A 90 -7.85 12.99 -16.54
N LEU A 91 -7.45 12.85 -15.28
CA LEU A 91 -7.78 13.79 -14.20
C LEU A 91 -6.78 14.95 -14.13
N LEU A 92 -5.58 14.75 -14.65
CA LEU A 92 -4.47 15.67 -14.55
C LEU A 92 -4.74 16.99 -15.27
N ASP A 93 -4.24 18.07 -14.68
CA ASP A 93 -4.18 19.36 -15.33
C ASP A 93 -2.95 19.42 -16.23
N GLN A 94 -3.15 19.60 -17.54
CA GLN A 94 -2.06 19.70 -18.54
C GLN A 94 -1.01 20.76 -18.19
N SER A 95 -1.40 21.81 -17.46
CA SER A 95 -0.46 22.87 -17.06
C SER A 95 0.47 22.48 -15.90
N ASN A 96 0.13 21.43 -15.15
CA ASN A 96 0.87 20.98 -13.97
C ASN A 96 1.05 19.45 -13.93
N GLU A 97 0.98 18.78 -15.08
CA GLU A 97 0.91 17.32 -15.18
C GLU A 97 2.10 16.62 -14.51
N GLU A 98 3.33 17.04 -14.83
CA GLU A 98 4.56 16.47 -14.25
C GLU A 98 4.61 16.64 -12.73
N PHE A 99 4.11 17.77 -12.22
CA PHE A 99 4.06 18.02 -10.78
C PHE A 99 3.02 17.14 -10.09
N GLU A 100 1.84 16.97 -10.69
CA GLU A 100 0.80 16.10 -10.14
C GLU A 100 1.21 14.61 -10.14
N TRP A 101 1.94 14.14 -11.17
CA TRP A 101 2.60 12.83 -11.13
C TRP A 101 3.67 12.76 -10.04
N GLY A 102 4.53 13.77 -9.93
CA GLY A 102 5.55 13.81 -8.88
C GLY A 102 4.96 13.80 -7.46
N LEU A 103 3.79 14.43 -7.26
CA LEU A 103 3.06 14.33 -5.99
C LEU A 103 2.51 12.92 -5.75
N GLU A 104 2.09 12.22 -6.81
CA GLU A 104 1.58 10.85 -6.74
C GLU A 104 2.68 9.85 -6.39
N ASP A 105 3.92 10.07 -6.82
CA ASP A 105 5.05 9.24 -6.39
C ASP A 105 5.53 9.60 -4.97
N PHE A 106 5.65 10.89 -4.67
CA PHE A 106 6.29 11.37 -3.44
C PHE A 106 5.40 11.18 -2.21
N ILE A 107 4.13 11.57 -2.26
CA ILE A 107 3.26 11.61 -1.07
C ILE A 107 2.98 10.20 -0.53
N PRO A 108 2.54 9.21 -1.33
CA PRO A 108 2.30 7.86 -0.84
C PRO A 108 3.58 7.20 -0.30
N SER A 109 4.73 7.44 -0.93
CA SER A 109 6.02 6.90 -0.48
C SER A 109 6.42 7.45 0.90
N VAL A 110 6.40 8.77 1.08
CA VAL A 110 6.71 9.40 2.37
C VAL A 110 5.70 8.97 3.43
N THR A 111 4.41 8.93 3.09
CA THR A 111 3.37 8.56 4.04
C THR A 111 3.48 7.08 4.43
N GLY A 112 3.79 6.18 3.49
CA GLY A 112 4.05 4.78 3.76
C GLY A 112 5.22 4.57 4.72
N ALA A 113 6.33 5.30 4.52
CA ALA A 113 7.48 5.25 5.42
C ALA A 113 7.14 5.76 6.84
N VAL A 114 6.45 6.90 6.95
CA VAL A 114 6.00 7.43 8.25
C VAL A 114 5.02 6.48 8.92
N ALA A 115 4.11 5.87 8.15
CA ALA A 115 3.15 4.91 8.65
C ALA A 115 3.80 3.61 9.14
N ALA A 116 4.84 3.12 8.46
CA ALA A 116 5.59 1.95 8.92
C ALA A 116 6.22 2.21 10.29
N LEU A 117 6.87 3.37 10.46
CA LEU A 117 7.44 3.79 11.75
C LEU A 117 6.36 3.93 12.82
N ALA A 118 5.27 4.63 12.51
CA ALA A 118 4.17 4.86 13.44
C ALA A 118 3.48 3.56 13.84
N GLY A 119 3.20 2.68 12.88
CA GLY A 119 2.66 1.35 13.12
C GLY A 119 3.54 0.55 14.08
N GLY A 120 4.87 0.72 13.99
CA GLY A 120 5.85 0.02 14.83
C GLY A 120 5.68 0.41 16.27
N VAL A 121 5.79 1.72 16.52
CA VAL A 121 5.61 2.32 17.84
C VAL A 121 4.21 2.06 18.41
N MET A 122 3.16 2.09 17.57
CA MET A 122 1.80 1.80 18.00
C MET A 122 1.63 0.34 18.43
N SER A 123 2.25 -0.58 17.70
CA SER A 123 2.13 -2.02 17.97
C SER A 123 2.64 -2.41 19.35
N GLU A 124 3.69 -1.74 19.85
CA GLU A 124 4.22 -1.93 21.22
C GLU A 124 3.23 -1.47 22.31
N ARG A 125 2.38 -0.48 22.02
CA ARG A 125 1.49 0.14 23.02
C ARG A 125 0.10 -0.47 23.04
N VAL A 126 -0.52 -0.60 21.87
CA VAL A 126 -1.91 -1.02 21.72
C VAL A 126 -2.05 -2.46 21.21
N GLY A 127 -0.92 -3.10 20.90
CA GLY A 127 -0.87 -4.45 20.39
C GLY A 127 -1.10 -4.53 18.88
N ILE A 128 -0.51 -5.56 18.29
CA ILE A 128 -0.45 -5.74 16.83
C ILE A 128 -1.85 -5.95 16.23
N SER A 129 -2.74 -6.69 16.91
CA SER A 129 -4.09 -6.95 16.41
C SER A 129 -4.89 -5.65 16.19
N GLN A 130 -4.80 -4.68 17.10
CA GLN A 130 -5.52 -3.42 16.98
C GLN A 130 -4.96 -2.55 15.85
N VAL A 131 -3.63 -2.54 15.68
CA VAL A 131 -2.98 -1.88 14.54
C VAL A 131 -3.49 -2.47 13.23
N PHE A 132 -3.52 -3.79 13.08
CA PHE A 132 -4.02 -4.44 11.88
C PHE A 132 -5.48 -4.09 11.57
N VAL A 133 -6.36 -4.09 12.57
CA VAL A 133 -7.77 -3.71 12.37
C VAL A 133 -7.87 -2.25 11.91
N GLY A 134 -7.10 -1.34 12.51
CA GLY A 134 -7.08 0.08 12.13
C GLY A 134 -6.63 0.29 10.67
N PHE A 135 -5.53 -0.36 10.26
CA PHE A 135 -5.02 -0.22 8.90
C PHE A 135 -5.84 -1.02 7.86
N ALA A 136 -6.55 -2.08 8.26
CA ALA A 136 -7.54 -2.75 7.40
C ALA A 136 -8.70 -1.81 7.06
N ILE A 137 -9.15 -0.98 8.02
CA ILE A 137 -10.16 0.07 7.76
C ILE A 137 -9.63 1.07 6.74
N PHE A 138 -8.35 1.47 6.82
CA PHE A 138 -7.75 2.38 5.83
C PHE A 138 -7.79 1.79 4.42
N TYR A 139 -7.54 0.49 4.27
CA TYR A 139 -7.62 -0.21 3.00
C TYR A 139 -9.06 -0.20 2.43
N ALA A 140 -10.07 -0.43 3.29
CA ALA A 140 -11.47 -0.36 2.89
C ALA A 140 -11.89 1.07 2.48
N VAL A 141 -11.47 2.08 3.25
CA VAL A 141 -11.75 3.50 2.96
C VAL A 141 -11.07 3.93 1.67
N SER A 142 -9.85 3.45 1.41
CA SER A 142 -9.16 3.67 0.14
C SER A 142 -10.02 3.21 -1.04
N GLY A 143 -10.45 1.94 -1.05
CA GLY A 143 -11.30 1.41 -2.12
C GLY A 143 -12.59 2.20 -2.33
N LEU A 144 -13.28 2.55 -1.24
CA LEU A 144 -14.52 3.35 -1.30
C LEU A 144 -14.29 4.78 -1.82
N SER A 145 -13.14 5.37 -1.52
CA SER A 145 -12.86 6.76 -1.89
C SER A 145 -12.73 6.96 -3.41
N TYR A 146 -12.33 5.92 -4.16
CA TYR A 146 -12.31 5.96 -5.63
C TYR A 146 -13.71 6.19 -6.24
N LEU A 147 -14.80 5.83 -5.55
CA LEU A 147 -16.17 6.04 -6.02
C LEU A 147 -16.55 7.53 -6.16
N PHE A 148 -15.84 8.41 -5.45
CA PHE A 148 -16.11 9.86 -5.49
C PHE A 148 -15.35 10.58 -6.61
N ILE A 149 -14.51 9.86 -7.36
CA ILE A 149 -13.73 10.42 -8.46
C ILE A 149 -14.59 10.48 -9.73
N LYS A 150 -14.83 11.70 -10.20
CA LYS A 150 -15.53 11.92 -11.47
C LYS A 150 -14.54 12.00 -12.62
N VAL A 151 -14.39 10.90 -13.36
CA VAL A 151 -13.59 10.86 -14.57
C VAL A 151 -14.36 11.53 -15.72
N LYS A 152 -13.74 12.49 -16.42
CA LYS A 152 -14.31 13.02 -17.66
C LYS A 152 -14.26 11.92 -18.72
N ARG A 153 -15.43 11.45 -19.19
CA ARG A 153 -15.50 10.62 -20.41
C ARG A 153 -15.02 11.49 -21.58
N GLY A 154 -14.02 11.04 -22.31
CA GLY A 154 -13.46 11.80 -23.42
C GLY A 154 -14.54 12.14 -24.46
N HIS A 155 -14.52 13.37 -24.96
CA HIS A 155 -14.88 13.61 -26.35
C HIS A 155 -13.96 12.75 -27.21
N THR A 156 -14.55 11.99 -28.13
CA THR A 156 -13.89 11.63 -29.39
C THR A 156 -13.12 12.84 -29.89
N ARG A 157 -11.79 12.71 -30.00
CA ARG A 157 -11.06 13.55 -30.94
C ARG A 157 -11.58 13.27 -32.34
#